data_AF-A0A9E4Q5L6-F1
#
_entry.id   AF-A0A9E4Q5L6-F1
#
_cell.length_a   1.000
_cell.length_b   1.000
_cell.length_c   1.000
_cell.angle_alpha   90.00
_cell.angle_beta   90.00
_cell.angle_gamma   90.00
#
_symmetry.space_group_name_H-M   'P 1'
#
loop_
_entity.id
_entity.type
_entity.pdbx_description
1 polymer ?
#
loop_
_entity_poly.entity_id
_entity_poly.type
_entity_poly.pdbx_seq_one_letter_code
_entity_poly.pdbx_strand_id
1 'polypeptide(L)'
;MAPEPTITDLEALVARLSAEERARFARIYHLSTAEARLRVPAPMAPWVERTFGSVAQVESQRIVRLSNVVSGEGTLFNSLRARRPVRAALRTGDSIAAELADDPWADPLEQTPEDVFGR
;
A
#
# COMPACT_ATOMS: atom_id res chain seq x y z
N MET A 1 -18.22 -16.58 -11.03
CA MET A 1 -17.83 -16.56 -9.60
C MET A 1 -17.60 -15.13 -9.19
N ALA A 2 -18.19 -14.66 -8.09
CA ALA A 2 -17.82 -13.36 -7.53
C ALA A 2 -16.37 -13.46 -6.99
N PRO A 3 -15.54 -12.40 -7.12
CA PRO A 3 -14.19 -12.42 -6.58
C PRO A 3 -14.22 -12.63 -5.05
N GLU A 4 -13.19 -13.31 -4.52
CA GLU A 4 -13.03 -13.47 -3.08
C GLU A 4 -12.90 -12.10 -2.40
N PRO A 5 -13.50 -11.90 -1.22
CA PRO A 5 -13.43 -10.64 -0.51
C PRO A 5 -12.00 -10.33 -0.08
N THR A 6 -11.49 -9.13 -0.42
CA THR A 6 -10.16 -8.69 -0.01
C THR A 6 -10.24 -7.68 1.15
N ILE A 7 -9.17 -7.58 1.95
CA ILE A 7 -9.11 -6.62 3.08
C ILE A 7 -9.17 -5.16 2.61
N THR A 8 -8.79 -4.88 1.36
CA THR A 8 -8.91 -3.55 0.74
C THR A 8 -10.35 -3.20 0.33
N ASP A 9 -11.27 -4.16 0.37
CA ASP A 9 -12.70 -3.97 0.07
C ASP A 9 -13.56 -3.82 1.33
N LEU A 10 -12.96 -3.64 2.51
CA LEU A 10 -13.65 -3.56 3.80
C LEU A 10 -14.85 -2.61 3.80
N GLU A 11 -14.78 -1.47 3.11
CA GLU A 11 -15.90 -0.53 3.00
C GLU A 11 -17.13 -1.17 2.37
N ALA A 12 -16.93 -1.90 1.26
CA ALA A 12 -17.99 -2.62 0.58
C ALA A 12 -18.47 -3.85 1.37
N LEU A 13 -17.60 -4.46 2.17
CA LEU A 13 -17.97 -5.58 3.05
C LEU A 13 -18.82 -5.11 4.22
N VAL A 14 -18.43 -4.02 4.88
CA VAL A 14 -19.19 -3.42 6.00
C VAL A 14 -20.54 -2.88 5.52
N ALA A 15 -20.61 -2.32 4.30
CA ALA A 15 -21.87 -1.86 3.72
C ALA A 15 -22.90 -2.99 3.48
N ARG A 16 -22.43 -4.23 3.29
CA ARG A 16 -23.29 -5.41 3.09
C ARG A 16 -23.78 -6.04 4.39
N LEU A 17 -23.25 -5.63 5.54
CA LEU A 17 -23.70 -6.11 6.84
C LEU A 17 -25.15 -5.70 7.11
N SER A 18 -25.85 -6.51 7.90
CA SER A 18 -27.15 -6.10 8.44
C SER A 18 -27.01 -4.82 9.27
N ALA A 19 -28.12 -4.11 9.47
CA ALA A 19 -28.11 -2.88 10.28
C ALA A 19 -27.58 -3.13 11.70
N GLU A 20 -27.92 -4.28 12.28
CA GLU A 20 -27.47 -4.66 13.63
C GLU A 20 -25.97 -4.94 13.67
N GLU A 21 -25.44 -5.72 12.73
CA GLU A 21 -24.01 -6.01 12.64
C GLU A 21 -23.19 -4.76 12.35
N ARG A 22 -23.66 -3.89 11.45
CA ARG A 22 -23.01 -2.62 11.15
C ARG A 22 -22.98 -1.71 12.38
N ALA A 23 -24.05 -1.68 13.17
CA ALA A 23 -24.08 -0.94 14.44
C ALA A 23 -23.09 -1.51 15.46
N ARG A 24 -22.97 -2.84 15.58
CA ARG A 24 -21.95 -3.48 16.43
C ARG A 24 -20.53 -3.15 15.96
N PHE A 25 -20.28 -3.21 14.66
CA PHE A 25 -18.99 -2.84 14.07
C PHE A 25 -18.62 -1.39 14.40
N ALA A 26 -19.55 -0.44 14.17
CA ALA A 26 -19.30 0.99 14.38
C ALA A 26 -19.07 1.39 15.86
N ARG A 27 -19.41 0.53 16.82
CA ARG A 27 -19.09 0.74 18.24
C ARG A 27 -17.63 0.50 18.59
N ILE A 28 -16.94 -0.33 17.81
CA ILE A 28 -15.56 -0.76 18.07
C ILE A 28 -14.61 -0.18 17.03
N TYR A 29 -15.08 -0.06 15.78
CA TYR A 29 -14.24 0.31 14.65
C TYR A 29 -14.75 1.55 13.93
N HIS A 30 -13.82 2.44 13.59
CA HIS A 30 -14.00 3.49 12.61
C HIS A 30 -13.26 3.10 11.33
N LEU A 31 -14.00 2.99 10.23
CA LEU A 31 -13.48 2.67 8.90
C LEU A 31 -13.53 3.92 8.02
N SER A 32 -12.41 4.26 7.40
CA SER A 32 -12.31 5.35 6.43
C SER A 32 -11.42 4.95 5.25
N THR A 33 -11.55 5.66 4.14
CA THR A 33 -10.75 5.47 2.94
C THR A 33 -10.10 6.78 2.55
N ALA A 34 -8.89 6.69 2.02
CA ALA A 34 -8.13 7.84 1.52
C ALA A 34 -7.48 7.49 0.18
N GLU A 35 -7.29 8.49 -0.66
CA GLU A 35 -6.51 8.36 -1.89
C GLU A 35 -5.10 8.91 -1.63
N ALA A 36 -4.12 8.03 -1.62
CA ALA A 36 -2.71 8.41 -1.54
C ALA A 36 -2.16 8.66 -2.94
N ARG A 37 -1.34 9.70 -3.06
CA ARG A 37 -0.68 10.06 -4.30
C ARG A 37 0.83 10.06 -4.16
N LEU A 38 1.51 9.64 -5.20
CA LEU A 38 2.95 9.76 -5.38
C LEU A 38 3.25 10.09 -6.85
N ARG A 39 4.46 10.54 -7.13
CA ARG A 39 4.96 10.72 -8.48
C ARG A 39 6.10 9.74 -8.73
N VAL A 40 5.99 8.95 -9.80
CA VAL A 40 7.04 8.02 -10.22
C VAL A 40 8.00 8.75 -11.17
N PRO A 41 9.32 8.78 -10.88
CA PRO A 41 10.31 9.30 -11.81
C PRO A 41 10.29 8.57 -13.15
N ALA A 42 10.53 9.30 -14.24
CA ALA A 42 10.44 8.72 -15.59
C ALA A 42 11.33 7.47 -15.78
N PRO A 43 12.57 7.40 -15.26
CA PRO A 43 13.39 6.19 -15.37
C PRO A 43 12.87 4.99 -14.58
N MET A 44 12.06 5.20 -13.55
CA MET A 44 11.45 4.11 -12.79
C MET A 44 10.24 3.49 -13.49
N ALA A 45 9.57 4.22 -14.39
CA ALA A 45 8.30 3.79 -14.99
C ALA A 45 8.35 2.36 -15.56
N PRO A 46 9.36 1.95 -16.37
CA PRO A 46 9.43 0.59 -16.88
C PRO A 46 9.54 -0.49 -15.79
N TRP A 47 10.27 -0.19 -14.70
CA TRP A 47 10.40 -1.11 -13.58
C TRP A 47 9.09 -1.21 -12.78
N VAL A 48 8.43 -0.07 -12.55
CA VAL A 48 7.12 -0.02 -11.88
C VAL A 48 6.10 -0.81 -12.67
N GLU A 49 6.09 -0.69 -14.00
CA GLU A 49 5.13 -1.39 -14.83
C GLU A 49 5.29 -2.91 -14.77
N ARG A 50 6.53 -3.38 -14.91
CA ARG A 50 6.84 -4.82 -14.82
C ARG A 50 6.52 -5.40 -13.44
N THR A 51 6.67 -4.62 -12.38
CA THR A 51 6.52 -5.10 -11.00
C THR A 51 5.07 -5.00 -10.52
N PHE A 52 4.45 -3.85 -10.76
CA PHE A 52 3.18 -3.45 -10.16
C PHE A 52 2.04 -3.30 -11.17
N GLY A 53 2.32 -3.22 -12.47
CA GLY A 53 1.30 -3.11 -13.51
C GLY A 53 1.19 -1.69 -14.06
N SER A 54 0.14 -0.95 -13.76
CA SER A 54 -0.01 0.41 -14.29
C SER A 54 0.71 1.44 -13.41
N VAL A 55 1.54 2.32 -13.99
CA VAL A 55 2.13 3.46 -13.26
C VAL A 55 1.05 4.33 -12.63
N ALA A 56 -0.03 4.63 -13.37
CA ALA A 56 -1.13 5.44 -12.87
C ALA A 56 -1.81 4.83 -11.62
N GLN A 57 -1.92 3.49 -11.55
CA GLN A 57 -2.44 2.78 -10.37
C GLN A 57 -1.45 2.81 -9.19
N VAL A 58 -0.16 2.97 -9.45
CA VAL A 58 0.85 3.15 -8.40
C VAL A 58 0.89 4.60 -7.92
N GLU A 59 0.68 5.55 -8.82
CA GLU A 59 0.61 6.98 -8.49
C GLU A 59 -0.68 7.38 -7.76
N SER A 60 -1.80 6.66 -7.96
CA SER A 60 -3.05 6.86 -7.22
C SER A 60 -3.49 5.56 -6.55
N GLN A 61 -3.38 5.54 -5.22
CA GLN A 61 -3.62 4.34 -4.42
C GLN A 61 -4.76 4.57 -3.44
N ARG A 62 -5.72 3.66 -3.42
CA ARG A 62 -6.74 3.62 -2.36
C ARG A 62 -6.16 2.97 -1.11
N ILE A 63 -6.17 3.70 0.00
CA ILE A 63 -5.79 3.24 1.33
C ILE A 63 -7.06 3.06 2.16
N VAL A 64 -7.19 1.90 2.80
CA VAL A 64 -8.24 1.65 3.79
C VAL A 64 -7.65 1.81 5.19
N ARG A 65 -8.27 2.65 6.01
CA ARG A 65 -7.90 2.86 7.41
C ARG A 65 -8.97 2.28 8.32
N LEU A 66 -8.56 1.37 9.20
CA LEU A 66 -9.40 0.81 10.26
C LEU A 66 -8.82 1.23 11.60
N SER A 67 -9.61 1.94 12.41
CA SER A 67 -9.20 2.36 13.75
C SER A 67 -10.09 1.67 14.78
N ASN A 68 -9.49 1.01 15.75
CA ASN A 68 -10.20 0.53 16.94
C ASN A 68 -10.37 1.71 17.89
N VAL A 69 -11.59 2.20 18.08
CA VAL A 69 -11.86 3.38 18.90
C VAL A 69 -11.82 3.08 20.40
N VAL A 70 -11.79 1.79 20.78
CA VAL A 70 -11.71 1.35 22.18
C VAL A 70 -10.24 1.26 22.63
N SER A 71 -9.37 0.66 21.81
CA SER A 71 -7.92 0.58 22.12
C SER A 71 -7.12 1.77 21.63
N GLY A 72 -7.63 2.55 20.67
CA GLY A 72 -6.92 3.63 19.99
C GLY A 72 -5.97 3.16 18.88
N GLU A 73 -5.91 1.86 18.60
CA GLU A 73 -5.01 1.29 17.59
C GLU A 73 -5.55 1.53 16.17
N GLY A 74 -4.65 1.81 15.22
CA GLY A 74 -5.00 2.04 13.82
C GLY A 74 -4.19 1.15 12.88
N THR A 75 -4.88 0.61 11.87
CA THR A 75 -4.27 -0.22 10.82
C THR A 75 -4.58 0.37 9.45
N LEU A 76 -3.58 0.37 8.56
CA LEU A 76 -3.69 0.81 7.18
C LEU A 76 -3.50 -0.37 6.24
N PHE A 77 -4.43 -0.55 5.31
CA PHE A 77 -4.35 -1.54 4.24
C PHE A 77 -4.15 -0.86 2.90
N ASN A 78 -3.16 -1.35 2.16
CA ASN A 78 -2.81 -0.89 0.82
C ASN A 78 -2.41 -2.12 0.01
N SER A 79 -3.05 -2.31 -1.15
CA SER A 79 -2.88 -3.50 -1.99
C SER A 79 -1.45 -3.64 -2.53
N LEU A 80 -0.73 -2.54 -2.76
CA LEU A 80 0.64 -2.60 -3.26
C LEU A 80 1.63 -3.14 -2.22
N ARG A 81 1.36 -2.95 -0.92
CA ARG A 81 2.26 -3.45 0.14
C ARG A 81 2.39 -4.98 0.13
N ALA A 82 1.33 -5.69 -0.23
CA ALA A 82 1.35 -7.14 -0.38
C ALA A 82 2.22 -7.61 -1.56
N ARG A 83 2.50 -6.73 -2.52
CA ARG A 83 3.24 -7.02 -3.75
C ARG A 83 4.67 -6.50 -3.73
N ARG A 84 5.15 -6.01 -2.58
CA ARG A 84 6.49 -5.41 -2.47
C ARG A 84 7.56 -6.46 -2.84
N PRO A 85 8.39 -6.23 -3.87
CA PRO A 85 9.45 -7.15 -4.22
C PRO A 85 10.53 -7.16 -3.13
N VAL A 86 11.07 -8.36 -2.87
CA VAL A 86 12.28 -8.51 -2.05
C VAL A 86 13.49 -8.21 -2.92
N ARG A 87 14.27 -7.20 -2.52
CA ARG A 87 15.54 -6.79 -3.15
C ARG A 87 16.49 -7.98 -3.31
N ALA A 88 17.18 -8.06 -4.44
CA ALA A 88 18.02 -9.21 -4.75
C ALA A 88 19.17 -9.37 -3.75
N ALA A 89 19.81 -8.26 -3.35
CA ALA A 89 20.90 -8.26 -2.37
C ALA A 89 20.48 -8.80 -0.98
N LEU A 90 19.22 -8.55 -0.57
CA LEU A 90 18.67 -9.04 0.69
C LEU A 90 18.34 -10.54 0.70
N ARG A 91 18.39 -11.22 -0.45
CA ARG A 91 18.13 -12.66 -0.54
C ARG A 91 19.35 -13.50 -0.20
N THR A 92 20.54 -12.98 -0.46
CA THR A 92 21.81 -13.68 -0.21
C THR A 92 22.46 -13.21 1.08
N GLY A 93 22.41 -11.91 1.41
CA GLY A 93 22.89 -11.37 2.68
C GLY A 93 24.41 -11.39 2.88
N ASP A 94 25.18 -11.75 1.86
CA ASP A 94 26.59 -12.10 2.02
C ASP A 94 27.58 -10.95 1.70
N SER A 95 27.12 -9.80 1.21
CA SER A 95 28.02 -8.71 0.79
C SER A 95 27.40 -7.31 0.87
N ILE A 96 28.02 -6.46 1.71
CA ILE A 96 27.73 -5.02 1.81
C ILE A 96 27.87 -4.32 0.44
N ALA A 97 28.85 -4.72 -0.37
CA ALA A 97 29.05 -4.12 -1.69
C ALA A 97 27.87 -4.39 -2.64
N ALA A 98 27.24 -5.58 -2.54
CA ALA A 98 26.06 -5.90 -3.34
C ALA A 98 24.83 -5.12 -2.86
N GLU A 99 24.69 -4.89 -1.55
CA GLU A 99 23.60 -4.07 -1.00
C GLU A 99 23.69 -2.61 -1.42
N LEU A 100 24.91 -2.04 -1.40
CA LEU A 100 25.17 -0.67 -1.85
C LEU A 100 24.94 -0.49 -3.36
N ALA A 101 25.27 -1.50 -4.17
CA ALA A 101 25.04 -1.46 -5.62
C ALA A 101 23.55 -1.55 -6.00
N ASP A 102 22.72 -2.17 -5.16
CA ASP A 102 21.28 -2.32 -5.35
C ASP A 102 20.48 -1.22 -4.62
N ASP A 103 21.16 -0.21 -4.04
CA ASP A 103 20.55 0.76 -3.14
C ASP A 103 19.74 1.86 -3.87
N PRO A 104 18.40 1.94 -3.74
CA PRO A 104 17.60 2.97 -4.38
C PRO A 104 17.91 4.39 -3.87
N TRP A 105 18.59 4.51 -2.73
CA TRP A 105 19.02 5.80 -2.18
C TRP A 105 20.31 6.34 -2.81
N ALA A 106 21.01 5.54 -3.64
CA ALA A 106 22.19 6.01 -4.36
C ALA A 106 21.85 7.06 -5.44
N ASP A 107 20.63 6.99 -6.00
CA ASP A 107 20.09 7.98 -6.95
C ASP A 107 18.61 8.24 -6.63
N PRO A 108 18.30 9.03 -5.59
CA PRO A 108 16.93 9.19 -5.10
C PRO A 108 16.03 9.95 -6.08
N LEU A 109 16.59 10.76 -6.98
CA LEU A 109 15.80 11.50 -7.97
C LEU A 109 15.26 10.58 -9.06
N GLU A 110 16.01 9.55 -9.42
CA GLU A 110 15.66 8.64 -10.51
C GLU A 110 15.21 7.24 -10.03
N GLN A 111 15.41 6.89 -8.75
CA GLN A 111 15.12 5.56 -8.20
C GLN A 111 14.21 5.58 -6.96
N THR A 112 13.68 6.74 -6.55
CA THR A 112 12.72 6.84 -5.44
C THR A 112 11.49 7.66 -5.85
N PRO A 113 10.26 7.14 -5.66
CA PRO A 113 9.06 7.93 -5.89
C PRO A 113 8.92 9.12 -4.93
N GLU A 114 8.45 10.24 -5.46
CA GLU A 114 8.18 11.46 -4.70
C GLU A 114 6.81 11.34 -3.99
N ASP A 115 6.78 11.56 -2.68
CA ASP A 115 5.54 11.74 -1.91
C ASP A 115 5.06 13.19 -2.06
N VAL A 116 4.03 13.39 -2.87
CA VAL A 116 3.47 14.71 -3.17
C VAL A 116 2.56 15.25 -2.07
N PHE A 117 2.11 14.39 -1.14
CA PHE A 117 1.14 14.76 -0.13
C PHE A 117 1.82 15.22 1.16
N GLY A 118 3.09 14.83 1.38
CA GLY A 118 3.89 15.24 2.52
C GLY A 118 3.22 14.85 3.84
N ARG A 119 3.31 13.54 4.18
CA ARG A 119 2.86 12.91 5.44
C ARG A 119 1.98 13.71 6.41
#